data_AF-A0A8S3AZN4-F1
#
_entry.id   AF-A0A8S3AZN4-F1
#
_cell.length_a   1.000
_cell.length_b   1.000
_cell.length_c   1.000
_cell.angle_alpha   90.00
_cell.angle_beta   90.00
_cell.angle_gamma   90.00
#
_symmetry.space_group_name_H-M   'P 1'
#
loop_
_entity.id
_entity.type
_entity.pdbx_description
1 polymer ?
#
loop_
_entity_poly.entity_id
_entity_poly.type
_entity_poly.pdbx_seq_one_letter_code
_entity_poly.pdbx_strand_id
1 'polypeptide(L)' 'NSPWAGHFGDRRTYSKLKDKYWWPNMKITIQNYIQTCMLCQQFNINRKKPVGLLHPIEPPKGPCQLIGMDYSGPFPTTPE' A
#
# COMPACT_ATOMS: atom_id res chain seq x y z
N ASN A 1 6.90 -9.29 25.01
CA ASN A 1 7.80 -8.47 24.17
C ASN A 1 9.10 -9.22 23.87
N SER A 2 9.18 -9.96 22.77
CA SER A 2 10.50 -10.11 22.12
C SER A 2 10.77 -8.78 21.41
N PRO A 3 11.80 -8.00 21.82
CA PRO A 3 12.01 -6.60 21.38
C PRO A 3 12.42 -6.44 19.91
N TRP A 4 12.61 -7.55 19.20
CA TRP A 4 13.18 -7.56 17.85
C TRP A 4 12.11 -7.54 16.75
N ALA A 5 10.86 -7.87 17.13
CA ALA A 5 9.77 -8.28 16.24
C ALA A 5 8.77 -7.16 15.89
N GLY A 6 9.25 -5.95 15.63
CA GLY A 6 8.41 -4.97 14.93
C GLY A 6 8.18 -5.41 13.48
N HIS A 7 7.05 -5.05 12.87
CA HIS A 7 6.76 -5.26 11.44
C HIS A 7 7.67 -4.40 10.56
N PHE A 8 8.96 -4.71 10.57
CA PHE A 8 9.98 -4.02 9.81
C PHE A 8 10.06 -4.63 8.42
N GLY A 9 10.15 -3.77 7.39
CA GLY A 9 10.41 -4.22 6.02
C GLY A 9 11.72 -5.01 5.90
N ASP A 10 11.86 -5.70 4.78
CA ASP A 10 12.97 -6.59 4.44
C ASP A 10 14.37 -6.06 4.80
N ARG A 11 14.65 -4.81 4.45
CA ARG A 11 15.95 -4.18 4.66
C ARG A 11 16.31 -4.05 6.14
N ARG A 12 15.34 -3.67 7.00
CA ARG A 12 15.61 -3.45 8.43
C ARG A 12 15.70 -4.79 9.17
N THR A 13 14.91 -5.78 8.77
CA THR A 13 15.03 -7.15 9.30
C THR A 13 16.39 -7.75 8.95
N TYR A 14 16.84 -7.63 7.69
CA TYR A 14 18.18 -8.03 7.28
C TYR A 14 19.28 -7.32 8.07
N SER A 15 19.18 -6.00 8.24
CA SER A 15 20.19 -5.23 8.97
C SER A 15 20.32 -5.62 10.44
N LYS A 16 19.26 -6.09 11.09
CA LYS A 16 19.34 -6.56 12.48
C LYS A 16 19.92 -7.97 12.59
N LEU A 17 19.62 -8.84 11.62
CA LEU A 17 20.06 -10.22 11.63
C LEU A 17 21.54 -10.35 11.26
N LYS A 18 22.03 -9.53 10.32
CA LYS A 18 23.43 -9.58 9.88
C LYS A 18 24.47 -9.28 10.97
N ASP A 19 24.08 -8.58 12.04
CA ASP A 19 25.00 -8.20 13.12
C ASP A 19 25.28 -9.37 14.07
N LYS A 20 24.46 -10.43 14.03
CA LYS A 20 24.52 -11.58 14.96
C LYS A 20 24.58 -12.93 14.25
N TYR A 21 24.10 -13.01 13.02
CA TYR A 21 23.92 -14.26 12.30
C TYR A 21 24.36 -14.10 10.84
N TRP A 22 24.83 -15.21 10.28
CA TRP A 22 25.14 -15.32 8.86
C TRP A 22 24.80 -16.72 8.37
N TRP A 23 24.19 -16.79 7.18
CA TRP A 23 24.00 -18.05 6.45
C TRP A 23 23.90 -17.77 4.94
N PRO A 24 24.16 -18.78 4.08
CA PRO A 24 23.98 -18.64 2.64
C PRO A 24 22.56 -18.19 2.29
N ASN A 25 22.43 -17.20 1.40
CA ASN A 25 21.13 -16.65 0.95
C ASN A 25 20.28 -15.96 2.03
N MET A 26 20.86 -15.57 3.18
CA MET A 26 20.15 -14.91 4.27
C MET A 26 19.23 -13.76 3.84
N LYS A 27 19.71 -12.88 2.95
CA LYS A 27 18.91 -11.76 2.43
C LYS A 27 17.66 -12.24 1.68
N ILE A 28 17.81 -13.27 0.85
CA ILE A 28 16.74 -13.85 0.03
C ILE A 28 15.73 -14.55 0.95
N THR A 29 16.20 -15.35 1.91
CA THR A 29 15.33 -16.01 2.89
C THR A 29 14.48 -15.01 3.67
N ILE A 30 15.10 -13.91 4.13
CA ILE A 30 14.40 -12.85 4.87
C ILE A 30 13.37 -12.14 3.99
N GLN A 31 13.73 -11.84 2.74
CA GLN A 31 12.80 -11.24 1.77
C GLN A 31 11.60 -12.14 1.51
N ASN A 32 11.82 -13.43 1.25
CA ASN A 32 10.75 -14.41 1.01
C ASN A 32 9.84 -14.53 2.22
N TYR A 33 10.40 -14.64 3.43
CA TYR A 33 9.62 -14.71 4.65
C TYR A 33 8.72 -13.50 4.86
N ILE A 34 9.23 -12.29 4.63
CA ILE A 34 8.45 -11.05 4.79
C ILE A 34 7.38 -10.93 3.70
N GLN A 35 7.65 -11.42 2.48
CA GLN A 35 6.67 -11.47 1.39
C GLN A 35 5.51 -12.43 1.67
N THR A 36 5.77 -13.57 2.33
CA THR A 36 4.72 -14.57 2.64
C THR A 36 4.06 -14.36 4.01
N CYS A 37 4.60 -13.51 4.88
CA CYS A 37 4.04 -13.26 6.21
C CYS A 37 2.80 -12.35 6.12
N MET A 38 1.62 -12.91 6.40
CA MET A 38 0.34 -12.18 6.38
C MET A 38 0.35 -10.92 7.24
N LEU A 39 0.91 -10.98 8.45
CA LEU A 39 0.99 -9.83 9.33
C LEU A 39 1.91 -8.75 8.76
N CYS A 40 3.04 -9.14 8.18
CA CYS A 40 3.89 -8.18 7.46
C CYS A 40 3.14 -7.56 6.29
N GLN A 41 2.39 -8.33 5.49
CA GLN A 41 1.64 -7.76 4.36
C GLN A 41 0.53 -6.81 4.78
N GLN A 42 -0.17 -7.11 5.88
CA GLN A 42 -1.24 -6.26 6.41
C GLN A 42 -0.72 -4.93 6.97
N PHE A 43 0.41 -4.95 7.67
CA PHE A 43 0.93 -3.77 8.38
C PHE A 43 2.07 -3.04 7.66
N ASN A 44 2.72 -3.68 6.68
CA ASN A 44 3.81 -3.06 5.92
C ASN A 44 3.22 -2.27 4.75
N ILE A 45 2.98 -0.98 5.00
CA ILE A 45 2.51 -0.04 3.99
C ILE A 45 3.55 0.02 2.86
N ASN A 46 3.11 -0.28 1.63
CA ASN A 46 3.92 -0.11 0.44
C ASN A 46 4.22 1.38 0.22
N ARG A 47 5.42 1.84 0.59
CA ARG A 47 5.90 3.22 0.40
C ARG A 47 6.51 3.46 -0.98
N LYS A 48 6.16 2.66 -2.00
CA LYS A 48 6.57 2.95 -3.38
C LYS A 48 6.06 4.33 -3.80
N LYS A 49 6.79 4.95 -4.73
CA LYS A 49 6.43 6.25 -5.30
C LYS A 49 4.97 6.24 -5.75
N PRO A 50 4.28 7.37 -5.58
CA PRO A 50 2.84 7.46 -5.74
C PRO A 50 2.40 7.08 -7.15
N VAL A 51 1.13 6.70 -7.24
CA VAL A 51 0.36 6.64 -8.49
C VAL A 51 0.70 7.89 -9.32
N GLY A 52 0.96 7.71 -10.61
CA GLY A 52 1.51 8.75 -11.50
C GLY A 52 0.66 10.02 -11.59
N LEU A 53 1.05 10.94 -12.49
CA LEU A 53 0.29 12.17 -12.69
C LEU A 53 -1.17 11.84 -13.04
N LEU A 54 -2.10 12.59 -12.44
CA LEU A 54 -3.49 12.58 -12.85
C LEU A 54 -3.54 12.94 -14.34
N HIS A 55 -4.28 12.18 -15.13
CA HIS A 55 -4.52 12.48 -16.54
C HIS A 55 -5.83 13.27 -16.62
N PRO A 56 -5.78 14.61 -16.71
CA PRO A 56 -6.98 15.42 -16.76
C PRO A 56 -7.77 15.13 -18.04
N ILE A 57 -9.09 15.16 -17.93
CA ILE A 57 -9.98 15.13 -19.10
C ILE A 57 -9.90 16.51 -19.75
N GLU A 58 -9.72 16.54 -21.07
CA GLU A 58 -9.72 17.80 -21.81
C GLU A 58 -11.09 18.50 -21.69
N PRO A 59 -11.12 19.85 -21.55
CA PRO A 59 -12.37 20.58 -21.49
C PRO A 59 -13.23 20.37 -22.74
N PRO A 60 -14.54 20.17 -22.61
CA PRO A 60 -15.44 20.14 -23.75
C PRO A 60 -15.39 21.47 -24.50
N LYS A 61 -15.38 21.43 -25.84
CA LYS A 61 -15.32 22.60 -26.73
C LYS A 61 -16.71 23.21 -27.01
N GLY A 62 -17.76 22.64 -26.43
CA GLY A 62 -19.14 23.04 -26.67
C GLY A 62 -20.10 22.45 -25.65
N PRO A 63 -21.35 22.95 -25.62
CA PRO A 63 -22.36 22.49 -24.67
C PRO A 63 -22.66 21.00 -24.86
N CYS A 64 -22.91 20.30 -23.75
CA CYS A 64 -23.29 18.89 -23.72
C CYS A 64 -22.29 17.90 -24.35
N GLN A 65 -21.03 18.28 -24.57
CA GLN A 65 -20.00 17.38 -25.12
C GLN A 65 -19.39 16.44 -24.08
N LEU A 66 -19.51 16.75 -22.79
CA LEU A 66 -19.10 15.90 -21.68
C LEU A 66 -20.14 16.00 -20.57
N ILE A 67 -20.67 14.85 -20.12
CA ILE A 67 -21.67 14.76 -19.05
C ILE A 67 -21.12 13.81 -17.98
N GLY A 68 -20.88 14.34 -16.78
CA GLY A 68 -20.57 13.55 -15.59
C GLY A 68 -21.87 13.23 -14.84
N MET A 69 -22.08 11.96 -14.52
CA MET A 69 -23.23 11.50 -13.73
C MET A 69 -22.71 10.68 -12.56
N ASP A 70 -23.23 10.96 -11.37
CA ASP A 70 -22.94 10.18 -10.16
C ASP A 70 -24.18 10.09 -9.28
N TYR A 71 -24.25 9.05 -8.46
CA TYR A 71 -25.29 8.91 -7.47
C TYR A 71 -24.90 9.65 -6.19
N SER A 72 -25.80 10.49 -5.70
CA SER A 72 -25.66 11.08 -4.37
C SER A 72 -26.57 10.37 -3.39
N GLY A 73 -26.02 10.00 -2.22
CA GLY A 73 -26.79 9.37 -1.16
C GLY A 73 -25.92 8.56 -0.18
N PRO A 74 -26.55 7.88 0.79
CA PRO A 74 -28.01 7.84 1.03
C PRO A 74 -28.54 9.15 1.62
N PHE A 75 -29.73 9.56 1.19
CA PHE A 75 -30.44 10.69 1.78
C PHE A 75 -31.47 10.21 2.81
N PRO A 76 -31.82 11.05 3.81
CA PRO A 76 -32.93 10.76 4.70
C PRO A 76 -34.22 10.54 3.92
N THR A 77 -35.02 9.57 4.33
CA THR A 77 -36.38 9.41 3.83
C THR A 77 -37.25 10.56 4.35
N THR A 78 -38.08 11.13 3.48
CA THR A 78 -39.09 12.12 3.91
C THR A 78 -39.97 11.49 5.00
N PRO A 79 -40.11 12.14 6.18
CA PRO A 79 -41.06 11.69 7.19
C PRO A 79 -42.48 11.72 6.64
N GLU A 80 -43.33 10.79 7.09
CA GLU A 80 -44.77 10.76 6.77
C GLU A 80 -45.52 11.98 7.32
#